data_AF-A0A6D2IZH9-F1
#
_entry.id   AF-A0A6D2IZH9-F1
#
_cell.length_a   1.000
_cell.length_b   1.000
_cell.length_c   1.000
_cell.angle_alpha   90.00
_cell.angle_beta   90.00
_cell.angle_gamma   90.00
#
_symmetry.space_group_name_H-M   'P 1'
#
loop_
_entity.id
_entity.type
_entity.pdbx_description
1 polymer ?
#
loop_
_entity_poly.entity_id
_entity_poly.type
_entity_poly.pdbx_seq_one_letter_code
_entity_poly.pdbx_strand_id
1 'polypeptide(L)'
;MMFMKVFEGSWKIEPLYVDHGRLCKSREPKSREEYKTCSGGQGKIGTKVTMEQRFQFSPPFNLPPLSWYIQRIIIKTTKNLLEDFQSNAKSLREI
;
A
#
# COMPACT_ATOMS: atom_id res chain seq x y z
N MET A 1 -1.68 -9.48 29.37
CA MET A 1 -0.29 -9.02 29.12
C MET A 1 -0.28 -8.26 27.80
N MET A 2 0.02 -6.96 27.79
CA MET A 2 0.05 -6.17 26.56
C MET A 2 1.50 -6.08 26.06
N PHE A 3 1.82 -6.82 25.00
CA PHE A 3 3.19 -6.91 24.45
C PHE A 3 3.61 -5.63 23.69
N MET A 4 2.66 -4.75 23.39
CA MET A 4 2.84 -3.53 22.62
C MET A 4 2.19 -2.36 23.34
N LYS A 5 2.93 -1.29 23.51
CA LYS A 5 2.47 -0.03 24.10
C LYS A 5 1.77 0.87 23.07
N VAL A 6 2.23 0.83 21.82
CA VAL A 6 1.66 1.61 20.70
C VAL A 6 1.56 0.72 19.47
N PHE A 7 0.39 0.75 18.83
CA PHE A 7 0.12 0.16 17.53
C PHE A 7 -0.75 1.14 16.76
N GLU A 8 -0.12 1.99 15.95
CA GLU A 8 -0.80 2.98 15.12
C GLU A 8 -0.47 2.74 13.65
N GLY A 9 -1.46 2.83 12.78
CA GLY A 9 -1.29 2.72 11.34
C GLY A 9 -1.95 3.90 10.64
N SER A 10 -1.20 4.62 9.81
CA SER A 10 -1.75 5.60 8.88
C SER A 10 -1.64 5.06 7.45
N TRP A 11 -2.71 5.27 6.68
CA TRP A 11 -2.80 4.78 5.31
C TRP A 11 -3.17 5.96 4.42
N LYS A 12 -2.29 6.28 3.48
CA LYS A 12 -2.56 7.26 2.42
C LYS A 12 -2.90 6.50 1.14
N ILE A 13 -4.09 6.74 0.62
CA ILE A 13 -4.62 6.07 -0.56
C ILE A 13 -4.76 7.11 -1.67
N GLU A 14 -4.07 6.89 -2.78
CA GLU A 14 -4.05 7.82 -3.92
C GLU A 14 -4.43 7.07 -5.20
N PRO A 15 -5.27 7.65 -6.08
CA PRO A 15 -5.58 7.05 -7.36
C PRO A 15 -4.34 7.07 -8.26
N LEU A 16 -4.13 5.99 -9.01
CA LEU A 16 -3.08 5.88 -10.02
C LEU A 16 -3.72 5.62 -11.38
N TYR A 17 -3.62 6.58 -12.30
CA TYR A 17 -4.17 6.45 -13.65
C TYR A 17 -3.18 5.72 -14.55
N VAL A 18 -3.33 4.40 -14.68
CA VAL A 18 -2.30 3.51 -15.26
C VAL A 18 -2.04 3.82 -16.74
N ASP A 19 -3.09 4.09 -17.51
CA ASP A 19 -3.02 4.22 -18.96
C ASP A 19 -3.01 5.68 -19.45
N HIS A 20 -2.80 6.66 -18.55
CA HIS A 20 -2.92 8.08 -18.90
C HIS A 20 -1.95 8.50 -20.02
N GLY A 21 -0.72 7.97 -20.03
CA GLY A 21 0.27 8.27 -21.07
C GLY A 21 -0.21 7.90 -22.47
N ARG A 22 -0.84 6.73 -22.61
CA ARG A 22 -1.34 6.21 -23.89
C ARG A 22 -2.69 6.82 -24.27
N LEU A 23 -3.62 6.90 -23.32
CA LEU A 23 -5.02 7.23 -23.59
C LEU A 23 -5.32 8.72 -23.47
N CYS A 24 -4.55 9.47 -22.68
CA CYS A 24 -4.80 10.88 -22.40
C CYS A 24 -3.74 11.81 -22.99
N LYS A 25 -3.05 11.38 -24.07
CA LYS A 25 -2.03 12.18 -24.79
C LYS A 25 -0.94 12.73 -23.85
N SER A 26 -0.44 11.89 -22.95
CA SER A 26 0.55 12.28 -21.91
C SER A 26 0.08 13.35 -20.92
N ARG A 27 -1.21 13.68 -20.89
CA ARG A 27 -1.79 14.54 -19.85
C ARG A 27 -2.01 13.75 -18.57
N GLU A 28 -1.58 14.31 -17.45
CA GLU A 28 -1.81 13.73 -16.13
C GLU A 28 -3.22 14.14 -15.62
N PRO A 29 -4.16 13.20 -15.46
CA PRO A 29 -5.52 13.52 -15.02
C PRO A 29 -5.51 13.91 -13.54
N LYS A 30 -6.27 14.94 -13.17
CA LYS A 30 -6.39 15.41 -11.78
C LYS A 30 -7.57 14.77 -11.05
N SER A 31 -8.56 14.26 -11.79
CA SER A 31 -9.73 13.61 -11.23
C SER A 31 -10.15 12.37 -12.02
N ARG A 32 -11.02 11.56 -11.41
CA ARG A 32 -11.53 10.33 -12.03
C ARG A 32 -12.42 10.64 -13.24
N GLU A 33 -13.16 11.73 -13.20
CA GLU A 33 -14.06 12.20 -14.25
C GLU A 33 -13.25 12.67 -15.46
N GLU A 34 -12.17 13.42 -15.22
CA GLU A 34 -11.23 13.82 -16.24
C GLU A 34 -10.56 12.61 -16.89
N TYR A 35 -10.12 11.65 -16.07
CA TYR A 35 -9.55 10.41 -16.58
C TYR A 35 -10.54 9.59 -17.40
N LYS A 36 -11.79 9.47 -16.94
CA LYS A 36 -12.85 8.76 -17.67
C LYS A 36 -13.10 9.40 -19.03
N THR A 37 -13.12 10.73 -19.08
CA THR A 37 -13.34 11.49 -20.32
C THR A 37 -12.17 11.31 -21.29
N CYS A 38 -10.92 11.51 -20.82
CA CYS A 38 -9.77 11.41 -21.70
C CYS A 38 -9.46 9.98 -22.14
N SER A 39 -9.74 8.99 -21.29
CA SER A 39 -9.51 7.57 -21.63
C SER A 39 -10.65 6.91 -22.41
N GLY A 40 -11.72 7.65 -22.74
CA GLY A 40 -12.92 7.09 -23.38
C GLY A 40 -13.61 6.01 -22.53
N GLY A 41 -13.41 6.04 -21.20
CA GLY A 41 -13.92 5.05 -20.26
C GLY A 41 -13.17 3.71 -20.23
N GLN A 42 -12.10 3.54 -21.02
CA GLN A 42 -11.35 2.28 -21.12
C GLN A 42 -10.11 2.23 -20.22
N GLY A 43 -9.71 3.37 -19.63
CA GLY A 43 -8.50 3.46 -18.82
C GLY A 43 -8.61 2.73 -17.49
N LYS A 44 -7.56 1.96 -17.14
CA LYS A 44 -7.48 1.28 -15.86
C LYS A 44 -7.10 2.26 -14.75
N ILE A 45 -7.72 2.09 -13.59
CA ILE A 45 -7.42 2.86 -12.38
C ILE A 45 -6.76 1.90 -11.39
N GLY A 46 -5.52 2.17 -11.06
CA GLY A 46 -4.82 1.57 -9.93
C GLY A 46 -4.99 2.43 -8.68
N THR A 47 -4.49 1.91 -7.57
CA THR A 47 -4.45 2.63 -6.31
C THR A 47 -3.05 2.49 -5.73
N LYS A 48 -2.43 3.63 -5.45
CA LYS A 48 -1.17 3.69 -4.72
C LYS A 48 -1.50 3.83 -3.23
N VAL A 49 -1.06 2.86 -2.44
CA VAL A 49 -1.25 2.86 -0.99
C VAL A 49 0.11 3.07 -0.34
N THR A 50 0.21 4.11 0.49
CA THR A 50 1.38 4.36 1.34
C THR A 50 0.96 4.10 2.78
N MET A 51 1.58 3.10 3.41
CA MET A 51 1.29 2.70 4.79
C MET A 51 2.45 3.10 5.70
N GLU A 52 2.15 3.84 6.76
CA GLU A 52 3.08 4.04 7.87
C GLU A 52 2.54 3.32 9.09
N GLN A 53 3.35 2.43 9.66
CA GLN A 53 2.97 1.68 10.85
C GLN A 53 3.96 1.93 11.97
N ARG A 54 3.46 2.45 13.09
CA ARG A 54 4.24 2.76 14.28
C ARG A 54 3.99 1.69 15.32
N PHE A 55 5.08 1.08 15.76
CA PHE A 55 5.08 0.04 16.77
C PHE A 55 5.99 0.43 17.92
N GLN A 56 5.46 0.38 19.14
CA GLN A 56 6.26 0.50 20.35
C GLN A 56 6.06 -0.75 21.19
N PHE A 57 7.11 -1.53 21.37
CA PHE A 57 7.09 -2.69 22.25
C PHE A 57 7.19 -2.27 23.72
N SER A 58 6.64 -3.11 24.59
CA SER A 58 6.87 -2.98 26.04
C SER A 58 8.25 -3.55 26.40
N PRO A 59 8.96 -3.02 27.43
CA PRO A 59 10.18 -3.64 27.93
C PRO A 59 9.97 -5.11 28.32
N PRO A 60 10.94 -6.01 28.02
CA PRO A 60 12.31 -5.75 27.52
C PRO A 60 12.44 -5.70 25.98
N PHE A 61 11.36 -5.89 25.21
CA PHE A 61 11.40 -6.05 23.76
C PHE A 61 11.68 -4.76 22.98
N ASN A 62 11.60 -3.60 23.64
CA ASN A 62 11.95 -2.31 23.06
C ASN A 62 13.47 -2.05 23.01
N LEU A 63 14.28 -2.85 23.71
CA LEU A 63 15.72 -2.66 23.80
C LEU A 63 16.47 -3.36 22.65
N PRO A 64 17.51 -2.72 22.07
CA PRO A 64 18.40 -3.40 21.16
C PRO A 64 19.22 -4.48 21.90
N PRO A 65 19.60 -5.60 21.24
CA PRO A 65 19.43 -5.90 19.81
C PRO A 65 18.07 -6.54 19.45
N LEU A 66 17.28 -6.93 20.45
CA LEU A 66 16.03 -7.67 20.26
C LEU A 66 14.99 -6.85 19.48
N SER A 67 14.88 -5.56 19.78
CA SER A 67 13.96 -4.65 19.07
C SER A 67 14.23 -4.57 17.57
N TRP A 68 15.51 -4.56 17.15
CA TRP A 68 15.89 -4.56 15.73
C TRP A 68 15.51 -5.86 15.03
N TYR A 69 15.70 -7.00 15.69
CA TYR A 69 15.32 -8.30 15.15
C TYR A 69 13.80 -8.37 14.92
N ILE A 70 13.01 -7.96 15.91
CA ILE A 70 11.54 -7.92 15.82
C ILE A 70 11.09 -6.97 14.71
N GLN A 71 11.68 -5.77 14.62
CA GLN A 71 11.38 -4.83 13.54
C GLN A 71 11.64 -5.42 12.15
N ARG A 72 12.77 -6.12 11.97
CA ARG A 72 13.09 -6.79 10.69
C ARG A 72 12.05 -7.86 10.33
N ILE A 73 11.64 -8.68 11.30
CA ILE A 73 10.60 -9.70 11.09
C ILE A 73 9.29 -9.06 10.68
N ILE A 74 8.87 -8.01 11.38
CA ILE A 74 7.60 -7.33 11.11
C ILE A 74 7.63 -6.71 9.72
N ILE A 75 8.68 -5.98 9.37
CA ILE A 75 8.82 -5.39 8.02
C ILE A 75 8.77 -6.48 6.94
N LYS A 76 9.46 -7.61 7.14
CA LYS A 76 9.44 -8.72 6.18
C LYS A 76 8.05 -9.34 6.06
N THR A 77 7.40 -9.62 7.19
CA THR A 77 6.08 -10.25 7.23
C THR A 77 5.02 -9.37 6.58
N THR A 78 5.02 -8.07 6.91
CA THR A 78 4.11 -7.10 6.30
C THR A 78 4.30 -6.98 4.79
N LYS A 79 5.55 -7.01 4.29
CA LYS A 79 5.82 -7.01 2.84
C LYS A 79 5.27 -8.27 2.16
N ASN A 80 5.54 -9.45 2.72
CA ASN A 80 5.04 -10.70 2.17
C ASN A 80 3.51 -10.71 2.12
N LEU A 81 2.84 -10.26 3.19
CA LEU A 81 1.38 -10.14 3.22
C LEU A 81 0.86 -9.21 2.10
N LEU A 82 1.52 -8.08 1.86
CA LEU A 82 1.14 -7.16 0.78
C LEU A 82 1.32 -7.79 -0.61
N GLU A 83 2.39 -8.54 -0.83
CA GLU A 83 2.64 -9.27 -2.08
C GLU A 83 1.57 -10.35 -2.30
N ASP A 84 1.20 -11.10 -1.26
CA ASP A 84 0.13 -12.10 -1.31
C ASP A 84 -1.22 -11.45 -1.63
N PHE A 85 -1.54 -10.31 -1.00
CA PHE A 85 -2.76 -9.56 -1.34
C PHE A 85 -2.78 -9.09 -2.79
N GLN A 86 -1.65 -8.62 -3.31
CA GLN A 86 -1.54 -8.19 -4.71
C GLN A 86 -1.69 -9.36 -5.68
N SER A 87 -1.08 -10.51 -5.37
CA SER A 87 -1.19 -11.73 -6.16
C SER A 87 -2.63 -12.24 -6.22
N ASN A 88 -3.30 -12.32 -5.06
CA ASN A 88 -4.69 -12.75 -4.97
C ASN A 88 -5.65 -11.76 -5.64
N ALA A 89 -5.39 -10.45 -5.52
CA ALA A 89 -6.18 -9.45 -6.22
C ALA A 89 -6.00 -9.52 -7.74
N LYS A 90 -4.83 -9.95 -8.22
CA LYS A 90 -4.59 -10.21 -9.65
C LYS A 90 -5.36 -11.44 -10.12
N SER A 91 -5.30 -12.56 -9.38
CA SER A 91 -6.03 -13.77 -9.75
C SER A 91 -7.54 -13.55 -9.77
N LEU A 92 -8.10 -12.77 -8.84
CA LEU A 92 -9.53 -12.43 -8.83
C LEU A 92 -9.98 -11.60 -10.05
N ARG A 93 -9.07 -10.88 -10.71
CA ARG A 93 -9.37 -10.13 -11.94
C ARG A 93 -9.26 -10.98 -13.20
N GLU A 94 -8.62 -12.14 -13.11
CA GLU A 94 -8.43 -13.08 -14.22
C GLU A 94 -9.56 -14.13 -14.30
N ILE A 95 -10.45 -14.17 -13.30
CA ILE A 95 -11.71 -14.93 -13.26
C ILE A 95 -12.82 -14.10 -13.91
#